data_AF-K1XPW2-F1
#
_entry.id   AF-K1XPW2-F1
#
_cell.length_a   1.000
_cell.length_b   1.000
_cell.length_c   1.000
_cell.angle_alpha   90.00
_cell.angle_beta   90.00
_cell.angle_gamma   90.00
#
_symmetry.space_group_name_H-M   'P 1'
#
loop_
_entity.id
_entity.type
_entity.pdbx_description
1 polymer ?
#
loop_
_entity_poly.entity_id
_entity_poly.type
_entity_poly.pdbx_seq_one_letter_code
_entity_poly.pdbx_strand_id
1 'polypeptide(L)'
;MKIKTCELTGAALDWAVAKCEGADTRNNALVWFLPYEADSVEPLQFICQADDEDHAKEQCENAYPDCTVDRVEHIGPHLYSSDWAQGGPIIDRMVREGLRLMGYKSLPTDPTSCQAQIGNIVTGGQTPLIAAMRVCVSYKLGDEVEVPDELL
;
A
#
# COMPACT_ATOMS: atom_id res chain seq x y z
N MET A 1 12.85 5.48 -11.19
CA MET A 1 14.07 4.65 -11.09
C MET A 1 13.73 3.17 -10.75
N LYS A 2 14.54 2.21 -11.23
CA LYS A 2 14.40 0.79 -10.85
C LYS A 2 15.20 0.50 -9.58
N ILE A 3 14.53 0.05 -8.51
CA ILE A 3 15.12 -0.14 -7.18
C ILE A 3 14.77 -1.53 -6.64
N LYS A 4 15.67 -2.10 -5.85
CA LYS A 4 15.42 -3.37 -5.17
C LYS A 4 14.39 -3.20 -4.07
N THR A 5 13.45 -4.13 -3.96
CA THR A 5 12.40 -4.07 -2.93
C THR A 5 12.94 -4.03 -1.51
N CYS A 6 14.08 -4.68 -1.27
CA CYS A 6 14.75 -4.68 0.03
C CYS A 6 15.33 -3.30 0.43
N GLU A 7 15.45 -2.37 -0.52
CA GLU A 7 15.93 -1.01 -0.29
C GLU A 7 14.78 -0.01 -0.10
N LEU A 8 13.55 -0.37 -0.48
CA LEU A 8 12.38 0.52 -0.38
C LEU A 8 12.07 0.88 1.07
N THR A 9 11.78 2.15 1.32
CA THR A 9 11.42 2.70 2.64
C THR A 9 10.45 3.88 2.48
N GLY A 10 9.75 4.23 3.56
CA GLY A 10 8.83 5.38 3.61
C GLY A 10 7.84 5.40 2.44
N ALA A 11 7.64 6.59 1.84
CA ALA A 11 6.66 6.82 0.78
C ALA A 11 6.86 5.91 -0.45
N ALA A 12 8.10 5.60 -0.83
CA ALA A 12 8.37 4.67 -1.93
C ALA A 12 7.87 3.24 -1.63
N LEU A 13 8.04 2.77 -0.39
CA LEU A 13 7.53 1.47 0.04
C LEU A 13 6.00 1.49 0.12
N ASP A 14 5.42 2.53 0.68
CA ASP A 14 3.96 2.67 0.82
C ASP A 14 3.27 2.75 -0.56
N TRP A 15 3.86 3.47 -1.50
CA TRP A 15 3.42 3.51 -2.89
C TRP A 15 3.48 2.13 -3.57
N ALA A 16 4.57 1.38 -3.35
CA ALA A 16 4.72 0.04 -3.91
C ALA A 16 3.69 -0.94 -3.33
N VAL A 17 3.37 -0.82 -2.03
CA VAL A 17 2.30 -1.60 -1.38
C VAL A 17 0.93 -1.23 -1.93
N ALA A 18 0.64 0.06 -2.13
CA ALA A 18 -0.62 0.49 -2.74
C ALA A 18 -0.80 -0.13 -4.14
N LYS A 19 0.27 -0.16 -4.94
CA LYS A 19 0.28 -0.80 -6.25
C LYS A 19 0.03 -2.32 -6.16
N CYS A 20 0.55 -3.00 -5.14
CA CYS A 20 0.32 -4.42 -4.88
C CYS A 20 -1.15 -4.76 -4.58
N GLU A 21 -1.87 -3.79 -4.05
CA GLU A 21 -3.24 -3.98 -3.62
C GLU A 21 -4.26 -3.47 -4.65
N GLY A 22 -3.80 -3.00 -5.81
CA GLY A 22 -4.65 -2.63 -6.93
C GLY A 22 -5.12 -1.18 -6.90
N ALA A 23 -4.45 -0.31 -6.14
CA ALA A 23 -4.65 1.13 -6.26
C ALA A 23 -4.17 1.62 -7.65
N ASP A 24 -5.01 2.33 -8.41
CA ASP A 24 -4.58 3.00 -9.64
C ASP A 24 -3.61 4.12 -9.26
N THR A 25 -2.35 3.98 -9.64
CA THR A 25 -1.28 4.91 -9.28
C THR A 25 -1.00 5.96 -10.37
N ARG A 26 -1.83 6.01 -11.42
CA ARG A 26 -1.58 6.84 -12.63
C ARG A 26 -1.68 8.35 -12.44
N ASN A 27 -2.34 8.84 -11.39
CA ASN A 27 -2.59 10.28 -11.19
C ASN A 27 -2.13 10.80 -9.81
N ASN A 28 -1.03 10.28 -9.26
CA ASN A 28 -0.54 10.63 -7.91
C ASN A 28 -1.63 10.53 -6.80
N ALA A 29 -2.68 9.79 -7.11
CA ALA A 29 -3.90 9.63 -6.35
C ALA A 29 -4.20 8.14 -6.39
N LEU A 30 -4.05 7.46 -5.28
CA LEU A 30 -4.22 6.01 -5.19
C LEU A 30 -5.73 5.69 -5.25
N VAL A 31 -6.26 5.37 -6.44
CA VAL A 31 -7.68 5.04 -6.63
C VAL A 31 -7.92 3.56 -6.33
N TRP A 32 -8.68 3.24 -5.29
CA TRP A 32 -9.07 1.86 -4.99
C TRP A 32 -10.48 1.54 -5.45
N PHE A 33 -10.66 0.35 -6.03
CA PHE A 33 -11.96 -0.31 -6.17
C PHE A 33 -12.10 -1.33 -5.04
N LEU A 34 -13.01 -1.10 -4.09
CA LEU A 34 -13.27 -2.04 -2.99
C LEU A 34 -13.97 -3.32 -3.51
N PRO A 35 -13.67 -4.50 -2.94
CA PRO A 35 -14.36 -5.74 -3.28
C PRO A 35 -15.80 -5.73 -2.77
N TYR A 36 -16.70 -5.96 -3.72
CA TYR A 36 -18.14 -6.20 -3.63
C TYR A 36 -18.54 -7.18 -2.51
N GLU A 37 -19.27 -6.72 -1.49
CA GLU A 37 -20.15 -7.58 -0.68
C GLU A 37 -21.56 -7.55 -1.28
N ALA A 38 -22.06 -8.73 -1.67
CA ALA A 38 -23.11 -8.91 -2.67
C ALA A 38 -24.55 -8.54 -2.26
N ASP A 39 -24.78 -8.00 -1.06
CA ASP A 39 -26.15 -7.86 -0.51
C ASP A 39 -26.54 -6.44 -0.04
N SER A 40 -25.77 -5.41 -0.40
CA SER A 40 -26.15 -4.02 -0.14
C SER A 40 -26.02 -3.18 -1.42
N VAL A 41 -27.15 -2.64 -1.87
CA VAL A 41 -27.23 -1.68 -2.97
C VAL A 41 -26.71 -0.33 -2.48
N GLU A 42 -25.38 -0.20 -2.37
CA GLU A 42 -24.71 1.10 -2.26
C GLU A 42 -23.84 1.35 -3.49
N PRO A 43 -23.86 2.56 -4.06
CA PRO A 43 -23.11 2.87 -5.27
C PRO A 43 -21.61 2.74 -5.02
N LEU A 44 -20.90 2.20 -6.02
CA LEU A 44 -19.44 2.01 -6.03
C LEU A 44 -18.73 3.25 -5.47
N GLN A 45 -18.07 3.10 -4.32
CA GLN A 45 -17.31 4.18 -3.70
C GLN A 45 -16.05 4.45 -4.52
N PHE A 46 -16.07 5.55 -5.28
CA PHE A 46 -14.91 6.10 -5.95
C PHE A 46 -14.07 6.90 -4.95
N ILE A 47 -12.81 6.51 -4.75
CA ILE A 47 -11.88 7.22 -3.87
C ILE A 47 -10.91 7.99 -4.76
N CYS A 48 -10.99 9.33 -4.76
CA CYS A 48 -10.00 10.20 -5.38
C CYS A 48 -9.14 10.84 -4.28
N GLN A 49 -7.82 10.72 -4.38
CA GLN A 49 -6.88 11.51 -3.58
C GLN A 49 -6.54 12.78 -4.36
N ALA A 50 -6.83 13.95 -3.82
CA ALA A 50 -6.26 15.20 -4.30
C ALA A 50 -5.82 16.04 -3.09
N ASP A 51 -4.73 16.79 -3.24
CA ASP A 51 -4.26 17.73 -2.23
C ASP A 51 -5.25 18.89 -1.98
N ASP A 52 -6.22 19.05 -2.88
CA ASP A 52 -7.24 20.09 -2.89
C ASP A 52 -8.61 19.48 -3.17
N GLU A 53 -9.56 19.68 -2.23
CA GLU A 53 -10.94 19.21 -2.35
C GLU A 53 -11.62 19.66 -3.65
N ASP A 54 -11.31 20.87 -4.12
CA ASP A 54 -11.95 21.44 -5.31
C ASP A 54 -11.44 20.74 -6.58
N HIS A 55 -10.17 20.33 -6.60
CA HIS A 55 -9.57 19.57 -7.71
C HIS A 55 -10.05 18.10 -7.72
N ALA A 56 -10.24 17.49 -6.55
CA ALA A 56 -10.85 16.16 -6.41
C ALA A 56 -12.29 16.13 -6.94
N LYS A 57 -13.10 17.14 -6.57
CA LYS A 57 -14.48 17.28 -7.04
C LYS A 57 -14.55 17.46 -8.55
N GLU A 58 -13.73 18.34 -9.13
CA GLU A 58 -13.70 18.58 -10.57
C GLU A 58 -13.31 17.33 -11.38
N GLN A 59 -12.33 16.53 -10.91
CA GLN A 59 -11.97 15.28 -11.59
C GLN A 59 -13.05 14.19 -11.46
N CYS A 60 -13.72 14.11 -10.30
CA CYS A 60 -14.80 13.15 -10.07
C CYS A 60 -16.03 13.47 -10.95
N GLU A 61 -16.43 14.75 -11.03
CA GLU A 61 -17.52 15.22 -11.89
C GLU A 61 -17.23 15.01 -13.39
N ASN A 62 -15.98 15.25 -13.83
CA ASN A 62 -15.59 15.06 -15.22
C ASN A 62 -15.48 13.59 -15.64
N ALA A 63 -15.09 12.70 -14.73
CA ALA A 63 -14.97 11.27 -15.00
C ALA A 63 -16.33 10.54 -14.89
N TYR A 64 -17.20 10.98 -13.98
CA TYR A 64 -18.50 10.36 -13.69
C TYR A 64 -19.58 11.44 -13.43
N PRO A 65 -20.28 11.92 -14.47
CA PRO A 65 -21.21 13.05 -14.36
C PRO A 65 -22.48 12.78 -13.52
N ASP A 66 -22.70 11.52 -13.11
CA ASP A 66 -23.84 11.09 -12.27
C ASP A 66 -23.43 10.76 -10.81
N CYS A 67 -22.21 11.14 -10.38
CA CYS A 67 -21.68 10.81 -9.05
C CYS A 67 -22.22 11.75 -7.95
N THR A 68 -22.94 11.23 -6.95
CA THR A 68 -23.53 12.02 -5.84
C THR A 68 -22.76 11.85 -4.52
N VAL A 69 -21.43 12.02 -4.55
CA VAL A 69 -20.59 11.74 -3.37
C VAL A 69 -20.74 12.84 -2.30
N ASP A 70 -21.71 12.69 -1.40
CA ASP A 70 -21.93 13.62 -0.26
C ASP A 70 -20.88 13.48 0.86
N ARG A 71 -19.99 12.49 0.79
CA ARG A 71 -18.87 12.32 1.74
C ARG A 71 -17.57 11.99 1.01
N VAL A 72 -16.72 13.00 0.88
CA VAL A 72 -15.29 12.80 0.60
C VAL A 72 -14.63 12.44 1.94
N GLU A 73 -14.48 11.14 2.22
CA GLU A 73 -13.63 10.73 3.34
C GLU A 73 -12.19 11.08 2.99
N HIS A 74 -11.59 11.98 3.75
CA HIS A 74 -10.16 12.31 3.65
C HIS A 74 -9.35 11.07 4.00
N ILE A 75 -8.98 10.28 3.00
CA ILE A 75 -8.01 9.20 3.19
C ILE A 75 -6.64 9.87 3.20
N GLY A 76 -6.17 10.16 4.41
CA GLY A 76 -4.81 10.66 4.65
C GLY A 76 -3.74 9.78 3.98
N PRO A 77 -2.47 10.20 4.03
CA PRO A 77 -1.39 9.49 3.35
C PRO A 77 -1.40 8.00 3.70
N HIS A 78 -1.24 7.17 2.69
CA HIS A 78 -1.14 5.73 2.86
C HIS A 78 0.17 5.41 3.56
N LEU A 79 0.11 5.01 4.82
CA LEU A 79 1.28 4.80 5.68
C LEU A 79 1.43 3.32 6.04
N TYR A 80 1.34 2.42 5.05
CA TYR A 80 1.35 0.97 5.28
C TYR A 80 2.58 0.46 6.04
N SER A 81 3.73 1.09 5.84
CA SER A 81 5.02 0.71 6.44
C SER A 81 5.19 1.24 7.87
N SER A 82 4.37 2.19 8.30
CA SER A 82 4.54 2.93 9.56
C SER A 82 3.29 2.96 10.46
N ASP A 83 2.10 2.71 9.91
CA ASP A 83 0.82 2.68 10.62
C ASP A 83 0.24 1.26 10.63
N TRP A 84 0.12 0.70 11.83
CA TRP A 84 -0.45 -0.63 12.04
C TRP A 84 -1.93 -0.71 11.68
N ALA A 85 -2.69 0.39 11.78
CA ALA A 85 -4.10 0.39 11.41
C ALA A 85 -4.29 0.11 9.91
N GLN A 86 -3.34 0.55 9.08
CA GLN A 86 -3.33 0.34 7.63
C GLN A 86 -2.58 -0.93 7.23
N GLY A 87 -1.41 -1.17 7.83
CA GLY A 87 -0.57 -2.32 7.48
C GLY A 87 -1.04 -3.66 8.08
N GLY A 88 -1.64 -3.64 9.27
CA GLY A 88 -2.09 -4.84 9.98
C GLY A 88 -3.08 -5.69 9.18
N PRO A 89 -4.17 -5.11 8.63
CA PRO A 89 -5.11 -5.85 7.79
C PRO A 89 -4.47 -6.49 6.54
N ILE A 90 -3.43 -5.87 5.96
CA ILE A 90 -2.68 -6.43 4.83
C ILE A 90 -1.88 -7.65 5.30
N ILE A 91 -1.19 -7.53 6.43
CA ILE A 91 -0.42 -8.63 7.04
C ILE A 91 -1.35 -9.82 7.33
N ASP A 92 -2.53 -9.58 7.90
CA ASP A 92 -3.50 -10.64 8.22
C ASP A 92 -3.96 -11.41 6.97
N ARG A 93 -4.12 -10.72 5.84
CA ARG A 93 -4.41 -11.37 4.55
C ARG A 93 -3.21 -12.20 4.09
N MET A 94 -2.02 -11.60 4.10
CA MET A 94 -0.79 -12.26 3.67
C MET A 94 -0.41 -13.48 4.53
N VAL A 95 -0.72 -13.48 5.82
CA VAL A 95 -0.51 -14.64 6.71
C VAL A 95 -1.30 -15.84 6.22
N ARG A 96 -2.50 -15.63 5.66
CA ARG A 96 -3.30 -16.70 5.03
C ARG A 96 -2.66 -17.22 3.74
N GLU A 97 -1.88 -16.38 3.07
CA GLU A 97 -1.08 -16.73 1.88
C GLU A 97 0.29 -17.36 2.24
N GLY A 98 0.61 -17.48 3.54
CA GLY A 98 1.82 -18.13 4.03
C GLY A 98 2.93 -17.19 4.49
N LEU A 99 2.63 -15.91 4.70
CA LEU A 99 3.55 -14.97 5.33
C LEU A 99 3.87 -15.41 6.76
N ARG A 100 5.16 -15.33 7.12
CA ARG A 100 5.68 -15.55 8.46
C ARG A 100 6.52 -14.36 8.87
N LEU A 101 6.15 -13.72 9.97
CA LEU A 101 6.99 -12.74 10.63
C LEU A 101 7.96 -13.47 11.57
N MET A 102 9.25 -13.25 11.34
CA MET A 102 10.32 -13.78 12.16
C MET A 102 10.80 -12.69 13.12
N GLY A 103 10.87 -13.04 14.40
CA GLY A 103 11.29 -12.13 15.46
C GLY A 103 12.74 -11.65 15.33
N TYR A 104 13.10 -10.71 16.18
CA TYR A 104 14.39 -10.01 16.17
C TYR A 104 15.59 -10.95 16.12
N LYS A 105 16.33 -10.96 14.99
CA LYS A 105 17.56 -11.77 14.85
C LYS A 105 18.79 -11.11 15.46
N SER A 106 18.76 -9.80 15.73
CA SER A 106 19.91 -9.01 16.17
C SER A 106 19.51 -7.78 17.00
N LEU A 107 20.51 -7.06 17.53
CA LEU A 107 20.34 -5.83 18.32
C LEU A 107 19.44 -4.81 17.58
N PRO A 108 18.65 -3.97 18.29
CA PRO A 108 17.67 -3.05 17.70
C PRO A 108 18.19 -2.07 16.64
N THR A 109 19.52 -1.89 16.56
CA THR A 109 20.20 -0.99 15.63
C THR A 109 20.44 -1.57 14.24
N ASP A 110 20.17 -2.87 14.02
CA ASP A 110 20.35 -3.51 12.72
C ASP A 110 19.19 -3.17 11.76
N PRO A 111 19.46 -2.66 10.54
CA PRO A 111 18.43 -2.40 9.53
C PRO A 111 17.65 -3.64 9.07
N THR A 112 18.12 -4.85 9.42
CA THR A 112 17.45 -6.14 9.17
C THR A 112 17.02 -6.85 10.45
N SER A 113 16.82 -6.09 11.53
CA SER A 113 16.46 -6.61 12.85
C SER A 113 15.21 -7.49 12.79
N CYS A 114 14.20 -7.09 12.01
CA CYS A 114 13.00 -7.87 11.72
C CYS A 114 13.12 -8.55 10.36
N GLN A 115 12.58 -9.76 10.25
CA GLN A 115 12.49 -10.45 8.97
C GLN A 115 11.09 -10.98 8.73
N ALA A 116 10.70 -11.05 7.47
CA ALA A 116 9.48 -11.70 7.06
C ALA A 116 9.79 -12.66 5.91
N GLN A 117 8.97 -13.70 5.78
CA GLN A 117 9.12 -14.72 4.76
C GLN A 117 7.78 -15.12 4.16
N ILE A 118 7.72 -15.28 2.85
CA ILE A 118 6.63 -15.98 2.16
C ILE A 118 7.23 -16.89 1.07
N GLY A 119 6.93 -18.19 1.12
CA GLY A 119 7.62 -19.17 0.30
C GLY A 119 9.15 -19.10 0.46
N ASN A 120 9.87 -18.84 -0.64
CA ASN A 120 11.33 -18.70 -0.67
C ASN A 120 11.81 -17.23 -0.58
N ILE A 121 10.90 -16.28 -0.50
CA ILE A 121 11.22 -14.85 -0.43
C ILE A 121 11.41 -14.49 1.04
N VAL A 122 12.56 -13.89 1.36
CA VAL A 122 12.87 -13.40 2.70
C VAL A 122 13.32 -11.95 2.58
N THR A 123 12.66 -11.05 3.30
CA THR A 123 13.11 -9.65 3.36
C THR A 123 13.29 -9.19 4.80
N GLY A 124 14.24 -8.29 5.00
CA GLY A 124 14.51 -7.66 6.29
C GLY A 124 13.96 -6.23 6.37
N GLY A 125 13.76 -5.75 7.59
CA GLY A 125 13.38 -4.37 7.88
C GLY A 125 13.71 -3.96 9.31
N GLN A 126 13.75 -2.65 9.54
CA GLN A 126 13.97 -2.08 10.88
C GLN A 126 12.77 -2.34 11.81
N THR A 127 11.58 -2.52 11.25
CA THR A 127 10.35 -2.83 11.97
C THR A 127 9.68 -4.06 11.34
N PRO A 128 8.80 -4.76 12.10
CA PRO A 128 8.02 -5.87 11.54
C PRO A 128 7.13 -5.44 10.37
N LEU A 129 6.58 -4.22 10.41
CA LEU A 129 5.79 -3.64 9.33
C LEU A 129 6.63 -3.48 8.05
N ILE A 130 7.80 -2.84 8.14
CA ILE A 130 8.67 -2.66 6.97
C ILE A 130 9.07 -4.02 6.38
N ALA A 131 9.44 -4.98 7.24
CA ALA A 131 9.78 -6.32 6.78
C ALA A 131 8.60 -7.00 6.06
N ALA A 132 7.39 -6.90 6.61
CA ALA A 132 6.18 -7.48 6.02
C ALA A 132 5.82 -6.83 4.69
N MET A 133 5.84 -5.49 4.62
CA MET A 133 5.52 -4.74 3.41
C MET A 133 6.53 -5.03 2.29
N ARG A 134 7.83 -5.14 2.61
CA ARG A 134 8.85 -5.52 1.62
C ARG A 134 8.62 -6.93 1.08
N VAL A 135 8.27 -7.90 1.93
CA VAL A 135 7.89 -9.25 1.45
C VAL A 135 6.65 -9.18 0.55
N CYS A 136 5.65 -8.37 0.91
CA CYS A 136 4.44 -8.17 0.10
C CYS A 136 4.79 -7.72 -1.32
N VAL A 137 5.60 -6.67 -1.40
CA VAL A 137 6.05 -6.11 -2.67
C VAL A 137 6.88 -7.12 -3.45
N SER A 138 7.85 -7.80 -2.81
CA SER A 138 8.64 -8.84 -3.46
C SER A 138 7.80 -10.00 -3.99
N TYR A 139 6.78 -10.41 -3.24
CA TYR A 139 5.91 -11.53 -3.60
C TYR A 139 4.99 -11.21 -4.78
N LYS A 140 4.46 -9.99 -4.83
CA LYS A 140 3.49 -9.56 -5.84
C LYS A 140 4.11 -8.90 -7.07
N LEU A 141 5.15 -8.07 -6.89
CA LEU A 141 5.79 -7.28 -7.96
C LEU A 141 7.19 -7.78 -8.35
N GLY A 142 7.81 -8.65 -7.54
CA GLY A 142 9.16 -9.17 -7.78
C GLY A 142 10.25 -8.41 -7.03
N ASP A 143 11.51 -8.81 -7.20
CA ASP A 143 12.67 -8.31 -6.42
C ASP A 143 13.07 -6.86 -6.75
N GLU A 144 12.60 -6.33 -7.87
CA GLU A 144 12.86 -4.96 -8.32
C GLU A 144 11.56 -4.29 -8.78
N VAL A 145 11.36 -3.03 -8.39
CA VAL A 145 10.19 -2.23 -8.74
C VAL A 145 10.63 -0.92 -9.38
N GLU A 146 9.90 -0.50 -10.41
CA GLU A 146 10.02 0.84 -10.98
C GLU A 146 9.23 1.82 -10.13
N VAL A 147 9.95 2.67 -9.39
CA VAL A 147 9.39 3.70 -8.51
C VAL A 147 9.55 5.08 -9.17
N PRO A 148 8.54 5.96 -9.13
CA PRO A 148 8.68 7.35 -9.56
C PRO A 148 9.82 8.09 -8.84
N ASP A 149 10.55 8.93 -9.56
CA ASP A 149 11.72 9.63 -8.99
C ASP A 149 11.33 10.65 -7.91
N GLU A 150 10.06 11.08 -7.88
CA GLU A 150 9.50 12.00 -6.88
C GLU A 150 9.39 11.38 -5.48
N LEU A 151 9.50 10.06 -5.36
CA LEU A 151 9.31 9.30 -4.12
C LEU A 151 10.61 8.79 -3.50
N LEU A 152 11.77 9.15 -4.09
CA LEU A 152 13.11 8.68 -3.70
C LEU A 152 13.92 9.79 -3.04
#